data_AF-A0A8S0GWY7-F1
#
_entry.id   AF-A0A8S0GWY7-F1
#
_cell.length_a   1.000
_cell.length_b   1.000
_cell.length_c   1.000
_cell.angle_alpha   90.00
_cell.angle_beta   90.00
_cell.angle_gamma   90.00
#
_symmetry.space_group_name_H-M   'P 1'
#
loop_
_entity.id
_entity.type
_entity.pdbx_description
1 polymer ?
#
loop_
_entity_poly.entity_id
_entity_poly.type
_entity_poly.pdbx_seq_one_letter_code
_entity_poly.pdbx_strand_id
1 'polypeptide(L)'
;MRSGYLVRADSIQALASQCGIDPQGLAATVQAFNQHARNGQDPEFGRGSTPYNRKQGDALYPGPNPCVAPIEQGPFYAVKVLPGSFGTFAGLKTNAQAQVLDSHGTAIPGLYAAGTDMASVMGGFYPSGGINLGPAMTFGYIAGRHAAGVCDYEVPLDPGAEAIRG
;
A
#
# COMPACT_ATOMS: atom_id res chain seq x y z
N MET A 1 -25.91 6.77 10.01
CA MET A 1 -24.77 7.16 9.14
C MET A 1 -24.71 8.68 9.12
N ARG A 2 -23.85 9.30 9.95
CA ARG A 2 -23.98 10.73 10.35
C ARG A 2 -22.90 11.68 9.80
N SER A 3 -22.02 11.23 8.90
CA SER A 3 -20.87 12.03 8.44
C SER A 3 -21.00 12.55 6.98
N GLY A 4 -22.04 12.16 6.23
CA GLY A 4 -22.16 12.53 4.80
C GLY A 4 -21.10 11.90 3.87
N TYR A 5 -20.12 11.19 4.44
CA TYR A 5 -19.04 10.49 3.76
C TYR A 5 -19.52 9.34 2.86
N LEU A 6 -20.59 8.65 3.26
CA LEU A 6 -21.19 7.54 2.53
C LEU A 6 -22.58 7.97 2.05
N VAL A 7 -22.74 8.11 0.73
CA VAL A 7 -24.01 8.42 0.09
C VAL A 7 -24.69 7.11 -0.29
N ARG A 8 -25.99 7.00 -0.04
CA ARG A 8 -26.80 5.82 -0.34
C ARG A 8 -28.02 6.22 -1.19
N ALA A 9 -28.33 5.43 -2.21
CA ALA A 9 -29.57 5.58 -2.97
C ALA A 9 -30.06 4.23 -3.51
N ASP A 10 -31.35 4.17 -3.86
CA ASP A 10 -31.97 2.92 -4.37
C ASP A 10 -31.74 2.71 -5.88
N SER A 11 -31.23 3.72 -6.60
CA SER A 11 -30.84 3.63 -8.00
C SER A 11 -29.51 4.35 -8.29
N ILE A 12 -28.81 3.94 -9.35
CA ILE A 12 -27.57 4.56 -9.79
C ILE A 12 -27.78 6.04 -10.17
N GLN A 13 -28.89 6.37 -10.83
CA GLN A 13 -29.22 7.73 -11.23
C GLN A 13 -29.49 8.63 -10.02
N ALA A 14 -30.20 8.11 -9.00
CA ALA A 14 -30.43 8.83 -7.76
C ALA A 14 -29.13 9.03 -6.98
N LEU A 15 -28.24 8.02 -6.96
CA LEU A 15 -26.92 8.12 -6.34
C LEU A 15 -26.06 9.18 -7.05
N ALA A 16 -26.03 9.18 -8.38
CA ALA A 16 -25.31 10.16 -9.18
C ALA A 16 -25.76 11.59 -8.87
N SER A 17 -27.08 11.81 -8.85
CA SER A 17 -27.68 13.12 -8.57
C SER A 17 -27.27 13.65 -7.19
N GLN A 18 -27.29 12.78 -6.15
CA GLN A 18 -26.85 13.16 -4.81
C GLN A 18 -25.35 13.47 -4.72
N CYS A 19 -24.53 12.86 -5.58
CA CYS A 19 -23.09 13.05 -5.64
C CYS A 19 -22.63 14.18 -6.58
N GLY A 20 -23.54 14.84 -7.30
CA GLY A 20 -23.20 15.84 -8.32
C GLY A 20 -22.53 15.26 -9.57
N ILE A 21 -22.84 14.00 -9.90
CA ILE A 21 -22.36 13.28 -11.09
C ILE A 21 -23.49 13.26 -12.13
N ASP A 22 -23.17 13.29 -13.43
CA ASP A 22 -24.17 13.11 -14.49
C ASP A 22 -24.92 11.76 -14.31
N PRO A 23 -26.24 11.78 -14.07
CA PRO A 23 -27.01 10.56 -13.84
C PRO A 23 -27.02 9.60 -15.04
N GLN A 24 -27.04 10.12 -16.26
CA GLN A 24 -27.07 9.26 -17.45
C GLN A 24 -25.68 8.70 -17.75
N GLY A 25 -24.64 9.53 -17.63
CA GLY A 25 -23.25 9.08 -17.75
C GLY A 25 -22.91 7.96 -16.77
N LEU A 26 -23.21 8.12 -15.47
CA LEU A 26 -22.91 7.07 -14.49
C LEU A 26 -23.70 5.79 -14.75
N ALA A 27 -24.98 5.90 -15.11
CA ALA A 27 -25.80 4.73 -15.45
C ALA A 27 -25.24 3.97 -16.66
N ALA A 28 -24.82 4.68 -17.71
CA ALA A 28 -24.20 4.10 -18.89
C ALA A 28 -22.86 3.41 -18.55
N THR A 29 -22.02 4.03 -17.71
CA THR A 29 -20.75 3.44 -17.23
C THR A 29 -21.01 2.13 -16.47
N VAL A 30 -21.94 2.12 -15.52
CA VAL A 30 -22.28 0.91 -14.75
C VAL A 30 -22.84 -0.18 -15.66
N GLN A 31 -23.69 0.19 -16.63
CA GLN A 31 -24.25 -0.76 -17.60
C GLN A 31 -23.15 -1.40 -18.45
N ALA A 32 -22.21 -0.61 -18.99
CA ALA A 32 -21.09 -1.10 -19.79
C ALA A 32 -20.17 -2.01 -18.97
N PHE A 33 -19.82 -1.59 -17.74
CA PHE A 33 -19.06 -2.41 -16.81
C PHE A 33 -19.74 -3.76 -16.55
N ASN A 34 -21.04 -3.76 -16.24
CA ASN A 34 -21.80 -4.96 -15.93
C ASN A 34 -21.88 -5.96 -17.10
N GLN A 35 -21.84 -5.50 -18.36
CA GLN A 35 -21.83 -6.39 -19.53
C GLN A 35 -20.64 -7.34 -19.50
N HIS A 36 -19.45 -6.83 -19.21
CA HIS A 36 -18.21 -7.62 -19.12
C HIS A 36 -18.03 -8.27 -17.75
N ALA A 37 -18.47 -7.61 -16.67
CA ALA A 37 -18.28 -8.08 -15.31
C ALA A 37 -19.02 -9.39 -15.00
N ARG A 38 -20.13 -9.69 -15.69
CA ARG A 38 -20.81 -10.99 -15.60
C ARG A 38 -19.92 -12.16 -16.02
N ASN A 39 -18.96 -11.91 -16.91
CA ASN A 39 -17.93 -12.87 -17.31
C ASN A 39 -16.61 -12.69 -16.54
N GLY A 40 -16.58 -11.84 -15.51
CA GLY A 40 -15.39 -11.49 -14.73
C GLY A 40 -14.34 -10.72 -15.51
N GLN A 41 -14.76 -9.95 -16.52
CA GLN A 41 -13.85 -9.23 -17.41
C GLN A 41 -13.98 -7.72 -17.22
N ASP A 42 -12.85 -7.04 -17.35
CA ASP A 42 -12.76 -5.58 -17.47
C ASP A 42 -11.78 -5.29 -18.64
N PRO A 43 -12.29 -5.22 -19.88
CA PRO A 43 -11.43 -5.00 -21.05
C PRO A 43 -10.90 -3.58 -21.16
N GLU A 44 -11.51 -2.61 -20.46
CA GLU A 44 -11.15 -1.20 -20.56
C GLU A 44 -9.87 -0.89 -19.75
N PHE A 45 -9.80 -1.41 -18.52
CA PHE A 45 -8.66 -1.14 -17.62
C PHE A 45 -7.91 -2.38 -17.15
N GLY A 46 -8.37 -3.58 -17.53
CA GLY A 46 -7.70 -4.84 -17.19
C GLY A 46 -7.79 -5.23 -15.72
N ARG A 47 -8.78 -4.75 -14.95
CA ARG A 47 -8.94 -5.10 -13.53
C ARG A 47 -9.03 -6.62 -13.33
N GLY A 48 -8.20 -7.14 -12.42
CA GLY A 48 -8.18 -8.58 -12.12
C GLY A 48 -7.47 -9.44 -13.18
N SER A 49 -6.78 -8.83 -14.15
CA SER A 49 -5.99 -9.55 -15.16
C SER A 49 -4.67 -10.10 -14.63
N THR A 50 -4.13 -9.53 -13.54
CA THR A 50 -2.85 -9.95 -12.95
C THR A 50 -3.03 -10.74 -11.65
N PRO A 51 -2.08 -11.63 -11.29
CA PRO A 51 -2.09 -12.29 -9.98
C PRO A 51 -2.09 -11.30 -8.81
N TYR A 52 -1.38 -10.17 -8.97
CA TYR A 52 -1.35 -9.10 -7.97
C TYR A 52 -2.73 -8.51 -7.73
N ASN A 53 -3.52 -8.22 -8.78
CA ASN A 53 -4.89 -7.75 -8.60
C ASN A 53 -5.75 -8.83 -7.95
N ARG A 54 -5.67 -10.07 -8.42
CA ARG A 54 -6.54 -11.17 -7.95
C ARG A 54 -6.40 -11.46 -6.47
N LYS A 55 -5.20 -11.29 -5.90
CA LYS A 55 -4.96 -11.40 -4.45
C LYS A 55 -5.79 -10.41 -3.62
N GLN A 56 -6.14 -9.26 -4.19
CA GLN A 56 -6.88 -8.19 -3.51
C GLN A 56 -8.41 -8.31 -3.67
N GLY A 57 -8.90 -9.31 -4.42
CA GLY A 57 -10.33 -9.53 -4.66
C GLY A 57 -11.04 -10.24 -3.52
N ASP A 58 -12.35 -10.42 -3.67
CA ASP A 58 -13.17 -11.20 -2.74
C ASP A 58 -12.97 -12.70 -3.00
N ALA A 59 -12.29 -13.38 -2.07
CA ALA A 59 -12.03 -14.82 -2.16
C ALA A 59 -13.29 -15.68 -2.03
N LEU A 60 -14.39 -15.13 -1.51
CA LEU A 60 -15.67 -15.81 -1.36
C LEU A 60 -16.59 -15.61 -2.57
N TYR A 61 -16.24 -14.72 -3.49
CA TYR A 61 -17.03 -14.50 -4.70
C TYR A 61 -16.94 -15.73 -5.62
N PRO A 62 -18.06 -16.37 -5.97
CA PRO A 62 -18.06 -17.62 -6.74
C PRO A 62 -17.82 -17.42 -8.24
N GLY A 63 -17.73 -16.18 -8.72
CA GLY A 63 -17.55 -15.87 -10.14
C GLY A 63 -16.11 -16.08 -10.65
N PRO A 64 -15.89 -15.96 -11.97
CA PRO A 64 -14.62 -16.30 -12.62
C PRO A 64 -13.46 -15.35 -12.29
N ASN A 65 -13.75 -14.18 -11.70
CA ASN A 65 -12.76 -13.19 -11.31
C ASN A 65 -13.14 -12.59 -9.94
N PRO A 66 -12.32 -12.78 -8.89
CA PRO A 66 -12.63 -12.27 -7.55
C PRO A 66 -12.61 -10.74 -7.46
N CYS A 67 -12.06 -10.05 -8.46
CA CYS A 67 -11.98 -8.59 -8.49
C CYS A 67 -13.12 -7.91 -9.26
N VAL A 68 -13.86 -8.66 -10.09
CA VAL A 68 -14.79 -8.09 -11.07
C VAL A 68 -16.12 -8.84 -11.00
N ALA A 69 -17.14 -8.15 -10.52
CA ALA A 69 -18.50 -8.63 -10.36
C ALA A 69 -19.50 -7.52 -10.76
N PRO A 70 -20.68 -7.86 -11.26
CA PRO A 70 -21.68 -6.87 -11.66
C PRO A 70 -22.23 -6.08 -10.47
N ILE A 71 -22.53 -4.80 -10.69
CA ILE A 71 -23.12 -3.86 -9.74
C ILE A 71 -24.60 -3.68 -10.11
N GLU A 72 -25.47 -4.53 -9.56
CA GLU A 72 -26.89 -4.59 -9.98
C GLU A 72 -27.86 -4.51 -8.79
N GLN A 73 -27.45 -4.99 -7.63
CA GLN A 73 -28.31 -5.10 -6.47
C GLN A 73 -28.13 -3.88 -5.56
N GLY A 74 -29.19 -3.07 -5.49
CA GLY A 74 -29.26 -1.97 -4.55
C GLY A 74 -29.43 -2.44 -3.09
N PRO A 75 -29.37 -1.51 -2.12
CA PRO A 75 -29.10 -0.09 -2.31
C PRO A 75 -27.65 0.15 -2.78
N PHE A 76 -27.46 1.18 -3.59
CA PHE A 76 -26.15 1.58 -4.11
C PHE A 76 -25.49 2.60 -3.19
N TYR A 77 -24.16 2.57 -3.17
CA TYR A 77 -23.36 3.40 -2.29
C TYR A 77 -22.24 4.11 -3.05
N ALA A 78 -21.95 5.34 -2.66
CA ALA A 78 -20.82 6.11 -3.16
C ALA A 78 -20.00 6.69 -2.00
N VAL A 79 -18.68 6.69 -2.18
CA VAL A 79 -17.71 7.29 -1.27
C VAL A 79 -16.80 8.20 -2.08
N LYS A 80 -16.62 9.44 -1.63
CA LYS A 80 -15.69 10.37 -2.27
C LYS A 80 -14.25 10.01 -1.90
N VAL A 81 -13.47 9.61 -2.90
CA VAL A 81 -12.04 9.32 -2.75
C VAL A 81 -11.25 10.56 -3.15
N LEU A 82 -10.32 10.98 -2.28
CA LEU A 82 -9.38 12.07 -2.53
C LEU A 82 -7.95 11.51 -2.55
N PRO A 83 -7.04 12.08 -3.35
CA PRO A 83 -5.63 11.74 -3.26
C PRO A 83 -5.09 12.04 -1.86
N GLY A 84 -4.55 11.02 -1.19
CA GLY A 84 -3.82 11.15 0.06
C GLY A 84 -2.33 10.90 -0.14
N SER A 85 -1.50 11.44 0.76
CA SER A 85 -0.07 11.12 0.82
C SER A 85 0.23 10.24 2.03
N PHE A 86 0.95 9.14 1.81
CA PHE A 86 1.38 8.22 2.86
C PHE A 86 2.76 8.55 3.45
N GLY A 87 3.45 9.55 2.90
CA GLY A 87 4.81 9.93 3.31
C GLY A 87 5.60 10.53 2.15
N THR A 88 6.76 11.09 2.46
CA THR A 88 7.72 11.62 1.47
C THR A 88 8.77 10.57 1.16
N PHE A 89 9.27 10.55 -0.08
CA PHE A 89 10.49 9.80 -0.43
C PHE A 89 11.76 10.63 -0.20
N ALA A 90 11.60 11.95 -0.12
CA ALA A 90 12.68 12.88 0.19
C ALA A 90 13.01 12.81 1.68
N GLY A 91 14.29 13.00 2.00
CA GLY A 91 14.82 12.99 3.35
C GLY A 91 16.33 13.27 3.33
N LEU A 92 16.97 13.09 4.47
CA LEU A 92 18.41 13.27 4.63
C LEU A 92 19.17 12.20 3.85
N LYS A 93 20.21 12.61 3.11
CA LYS A 93 21.10 11.67 2.43
C LYS A 93 21.92 10.93 3.47
N THR A 94 21.96 9.61 3.39
CA THR A 94 22.72 8.75 4.32
C THR A 94 23.64 7.80 3.57
N ASN A 95 24.65 7.27 4.28
CA ASN A 95 25.45 6.14 3.80
C ASN A 95 24.86 4.79 4.25
N ALA A 96 25.55 3.69 3.91
CA ALA A 96 25.15 2.33 4.29
C ALA A 96 25.13 2.07 5.81
N GLN A 97 25.75 2.94 6.62
CA GLN A 97 25.75 2.88 8.08
C GLN A 97 24.69 3.79 8.72
N ALA A 98 23.74 4.29 7.91
CA ALA A 98 22.69 5.22 8.31
C ALA A 98 23.19 6.61 8.80
N GLN A 99 24.47 6.93 8.60
CA GLN A 99 25.00 8.24 8.98
C GLN A 99 24.56 9.30 7.97
N VAL A 100 24.16 10.47 8.46
CA VAL A 100 23.79 11.61 7.61
C VAL A 100 25.03 12.17 6.92
N LEU A 101 24.88 12.50 5.63
CA LEU A 101 25.93 13.08 4.81
C LEU A 101 25.73 14.59 4.65
N ASP A 102 26.82 15.34 4.69
CA ASP A 102 26.85 16.76 4.32
C ASP A 102 26.78 16.97 2.80
N SER A 103 26.86 18.23 2.37
CA SER A 103 26.85 18.62 0.96
C SER A 103 28.02 18.08 0.13
N HIS A 104 29.12 17.69 0.79
CA HIS A 104 30.30 17.09 0.15
C HIS A 104 30.22 15.56 0.15
N GLY A 105 29.16 14.97 0.72
CA GLY A 105 29.01 13.53 0.86
C GLY A 105 29.81 12.94 2.03
N THR A 106 30.29 13.77 2.96
CA THR A 106 31.04 13.34 4.15
C THR A 106 30.08 13.05 5.29
N ALA A 107 30.31 11.96 6.02
CA ALA A 107 29.48 11.60 7.17
C ALA A 107 29.64 12.61 8.31
N ILE A 108 28.52 13.10 8.82
CA ILE A 108 28.47 14.00 9.98
C ILE A 108 28.62 13.14 11.24
N PRO A 109 29.69 13.29 12.04
CA PRO A 109 29.91 12.44 13.22
C PRO A 109 28.76 12.53 14.23
N GLY A 110 28.27 11.37 14.66
CA GLY A 110 27.20 11.28 15.66
C GLY A 110 25.77 11.51 15.13
N LEU A 111 25.59 11.84 13.86
CA LEU A 111 24.27 12.10 13.28
C LEU A 111 23.82 10.95 12.36
N TYR A 112 22.64 10.40 12.65
CA TYR A 112 22.03 9.30 11.91
C TYR A 112 20.59 9.64 11.52
N ALA A 113 20.11 9.02 10.44
CA ALA A 113 18.71 9.09 10.04
C ALA A 113 18.23 7.71 9.60
N ALA A 114 16.97 7.39 9.91
CA ALA A 114 16.31 6.16 9.52
C ALA A 114 14.82 6.43 9.28
N GLY A 115 14.15 5.48 8.62
CA GLY A 115 12.72 5.63 8.30
C GLY A 115 12.47 6.81 7.37
N THR A 116 11.40 7.57 7.63
CA THR A 116 10.94 8.64 6.74
C THR A 116 11.78 9.91 6.80
N ASP A 117 12.66 10.05 7.79
CA ASP A 117 13.64 11.16 7.84
C ASP A 117 14.82 10.93 6.89
N MET A 118 15.07 9.68 6.51
CA MET A 118 16.10 9.29 5.55
C MET A 118 15.54 9.34 4.12
N ALA A 119 16.34 9.79 3.16
CA ALA A 119 16.00 9.68 1.76
C ALA A 119 15.71 8.20 1.41
N SER A 120 14.55 7.94 0.82
CA SER A 120 14.11 6.57 0.56
C SER A 120 15.11 5.85 -0.33
N VAL A 121 15.57 4.68 0.14
CA VAL A 121 16.42 3.77 -0.65
C VAL A 121 15.75 3.28 -1.94
N MET A 122 14.42 3.43 -2.05
CA MET A 122 13.66 3.07 -3.24
C MET A 122 13.47 4.26 -4.20
N GLY A 123 14.03 5.44 -3.92
CA GLY A 123 14.11 6.55 -4.87
C GLY A 123 12.75 7.08 -5.37
N GLY A 124 11.70 6.96 -4.58
CA GLY A 124 10.34 7.36 -4.95
C GLY A 124 9.48 6.26 -5.58
N PHE A 125 10.03 5.08 -5.82
CA PHE A 125 9.25 3.92 -6.27
C PHE A 125 8.64 3.17 -5.08
N TYR A 126 7.45 2.61 -5.28
CA TYR A 126 6.73 1.81 -4.28
C TYR A 126 6.65 0.33 -4.72
N PRO A 127 7.71 -0.48 -4.51
CA PRO A 127 7.72 -1.89 -4.94
C PRO A 127 6.70 -2.78 -4.22
N SER A 128 6.40 -2.52 -2.94
CA SER A 128 5.45 -3.31 -2.16
C SER A 128 5.02 -2.59 -0.88
N GLY A 129 3.93 -3.08 -0.26
CA GLY A 129 3.56 -2.71 1.10
C GLY A 129 4.68 -3.04 2.10
N GLY A 130 4.89 -2.15 3.08
CA GLY A 130 5.95 -2.31 4.08
C GLY A 130 7.26 -1.58 3.77
N ILE A 131 7.35 -0.89 2.62
CA ILE A 131 8.52 -0.11 2.18
C ILE A 131 8.99 0.97 3.15
N ASN A 132 8.13 1.50 4.03
CA ASN A 132 8.56 2.45 5.06
C ASN A 132 9.09 1.71 6.29
N LEU A 133 8.33 0.73 6.78
CA LEU A 133 8.64 0.02 8.02
C LEU A 133 9.87 -0.88 7.92
N GLY A 134 10.02 -1.64 6.83
CA GLY A 134 11.16 -2.54 6.62
C GLY A 134 12.49 -1.80 6.70
N PRO A 135 12.74 -0.81 5.81
CA PRO A 135 13.92 0.04 5.88
C PRO A 135 14.05 0.81 7.19
N ALA A 136 12.96 1.30 7.80
CA ALA A 136 13.05 1.97 9.11
C ALA A 136 13.65 1.04 10.18
N MET A 137 13.16 -0.20 10.27
CA MET A 137 13.68 -1.20 11.21
C MET A 137 15.12 -1.57 10.89
N THR A 138 15.43 -1.84 9.61
CA THR A 138 16.77 -2.24 9.18
C THR A 138 17.80 -1.14 9.42
N PHE A 139 17.54 0.08 8.97
CA PHE A 139 18.49 1.19 9.16
C PHE A 139 18.53 1.69 10.60
N GLY A 140 17.44 1.58 11.36
CA GLY A 140 17.46 1.81 12.81
C GLY A 140 18.38 0.83 13.54
N TYR A 141 18.32 -0.45 13.18
CA TYR A 141 19.23 -1.47 13.71
C TYR A 141 20.70 -1.20 13.33
N ILE A 142 20.95 -0.87 12.05
CA ILE A 142 22.31 -0.52 11.56
C ILE A 142 22.85 0.72 12.30
N ALA A 143 22.04 1.78 12.42
CA ALA A 143 22.42 3.00 13.12
C ALA A 143 22.79 2.71 14.58
N GLY A 144 21.96 1.95 15.30
CA GLY A 144 22.22 1.58 16.69
C GLY A 144 23.52 0.80 16.87
N ARG A 145 23.79 -0.16 15.99
CA ARG A 145 25.03 -0.95 16.04
C ARG A 145 26.26 -0.12 15.72
N HIS A 146 26.19 0.70 14.67
CA HIS A 146 27.30 1.57 14.27
C HIS A 146 27.61 2.57 15.39
N ALA A 147 26.58 3.18 15.99
CA ALA A 147 26.74 4.10 17.11
C ALA A 147 27.35 3.42 18.35
N ALA A 148 27.03 2.14 18.60
CA ALA A 148 27.58 1.35 19.70
C ALA A 148 28.94 0.70 19.40
N GLY A 149 29.48 0.84 18.18
CA GLY A 149 30.75 0.20 17.78
C GLY A 149 30.67 -1.33 17.65
N VAL A 150 29.48 -1.90 17.46
CA VAL A 150 29.29 -3.36 17.39
C VAL A 150 29.57 -3.86 15.97
N CYS A 151 30.71 -4.52 15.77
CA CYS A 151 31.13 -5.04 14.46
C CYS A 151 30.70 -6.50 14.20
N ASP A 152 30.44 -7.28 15.25
CA ASP A 152 30.15 -8.71 15.13
C ASP A 152 28.64 -8.99 15.03
N TYR A 153 28.21 -9.81 14.06
CA TYR A 153 26.86 -10.39 14.04
C TYR A 153 26.79 -11.59 14.99
N GLU A 154 25.59 -11.93 15.46
CA GLU A 154 25.33 -12.90 16.55
C GLU A 154 26.27 -14.12 16.56
N VAL A 155 26.68 -14.52 17.78
CA VAL A 155 27.35 -15.80 18.01
C VAL A 155 26.48 -16.90 17.39
N PRO A 156 27.03 -17.83 16.60
CA PRO A 156 26.25 -18.93 16.02
C PRO A 156 25.42 -19.61 17.11
N LEU A 157 24.13 -19.85 16.84
CA LEU A 157 23.32 -20.70 17.72
C LEU A 157 24.06 -22.02 17.91
N ASP A 158 24.46 -22.30 19.15
CA ASP A 158 25.15 -23.53 19.50
C ASP A 158 24.20 -24.72 19.19
N PRO A 159 24.53 -25.59 18.22
CA PRO A 159 23.68 -26.74 17.89
C PRO A 159 23.50 -27.71 19.07
N GLY A 160 24.30 -27.58 20.14
CA GLY A 160 24.24 -28.41 21.33
C GLY A 160 23.25 -27.97 22.42
N ALA A 161 22.54 -26.84 22.26
CA ALA A 161 21.70 -26.27 23.32
C ALA A 161 20.26 -26.85 23.44
N GLU A 162 19.97 -28.01 22.82
CA GLU A 162 18.77 -28.80 23.10
C GLU A 162 19.12 -30.18 23.68
N ALA A 163 19.31 -30.22 25.00
CA ALA A 163 19.09 -31.42 25.80
C ALA A 163 18.76 -31.07 27.26
N ILE A 164 17.72 -30.27 27.49
CA ILE A 164 16.99 -30.34 28.78
C ILE A 164 15.60 -30.87 28.47
N ARG A 165 15.51 -32.21 28.46
CA ARG A 165 14.26 -32.93 28.66
C ARG A 165 13.87 -32.81 30.13
N GLY A 166 12.64 -32.39 30.36
CA GLY A 166 11.88 -32.54 31.60
C GLY A 166 10.42 -32.61 31.24
#